data_AF-A0A552R2G6-F1
#
_entry.id   AF-A0A552R2G6-F1
#
_cell.length_a   1.000
_cell.length_b   1.000
_cell.length_c   1.000
_cell.angle_alpha   90.00
_cell.angle_beta   90.00
_cell.angle_gamma   90.00
#
_symmetry.space_group_name_H-M   'P 1'
#
loop_
_entity.id
_entity.type
_entity.pdbx_description
1 polymer ?
#
loop_
_entity_poly.entity_id
_entity_poly.type
_entity_poly.pdbx_seq_one_letter_code
_entity_poly.pdbx_strand_id
1 'polypeptide(L)'
;MPLRFIGIDPNTGEEGSPTVWVEEESADLIFQGVTAEEALRMKIDGTQWVPGHAPGVPAHETVIRIPARMVPILRKACDEAERAELRRAAGADADVSGPPGDA
;
A
#
# COMPACT_ATOMS: atom_id res chain seq x y z
N MET A 1 -9.11 7.82 9.43
CA MET A 1 -8.46 6.55 9.04
C MET A 1 -9.42 5.36 8.85
N PRO A 2 -10.45 5.50 7.98
CA PRO A 2 -11.27 4.38 7.52
C PRO A 2 -10.46 3.43 6.63
N LEU A 3 -10.65 2.12 6.82
CA LEU A 3 -10.02 1.08 6.03
C LEU A 3 -11.06 0.30 5.23
N ARG A 4 -10.83 0.19 3.92
CA ARG A 4 -11.57 -0.69 3.03
C ARG A 4 -10.85 -2.02 2.89
N PHE A 5 -11.48 -3.09 3.35
CA PHE A 5 -10.97 -4.44 3.16
C PHE A 5 -11.02 -4.86 1.69
N ILE A 6 -9.90 -5.35 1.17
CA ILE A 6 -9.80 -5.83 -0.22
C ILE A 6 -9.77 -7.35 -0.28
N GLY A 7 -9.01 -7.97 0.61
CA GLY A 7 -8.91 -9.42 0.63
C GLY A 7 -7.81 -9.93 1.56
N ILE A 8 -7.88 -11.23 1.76
CA ILE A 8 -6.96 -12.04 2.56
C ILE A 8 -6.49 -13.22 1.71
N ASP A 9 -5.31 -13.75 2.05
CA ASP A 9 -4.77 -14.95 1.45
C ASP A 9 -5.82 -16.08 1.35
N PRO A 10 -6.10 -16.60 0.15
CA PRO A 10 -7.11 -17.66 -0.02
C PRO A 10 -6.70 -18.98 0.66
N ASN A 11 -5.42 -19.16 0.98
CA ASN A 11 -4.89 -20.34 1.66
C ASN A 11 -4.72 -20.13 3.18
N THR A 12 -5.56 -19.30 3.80
CA THR A 12 -5.55 -19.11 5.25
C THR A 12 -5.66 -20.45 5.99
N GLY A 13 -4.63 -20.80 6.76
CA GLY A 13 -4.64 -22.01 7.60
C GLY A 13 -3.26 -22.57 7.97
N GLU A 14 -2.23 -22.33 7.15
CA GLU A 14 -0.94 -23.02 7.35
C GLU A 14 0.18 -22.14 7.95
N GLU A 15 0.36 -20.88 7.53
CA GLU A 15 1.52 -20.07 7.98
C GLU A 15 1.26 -18.55 8.06
N GLY A 16 0.00 -18.14 8.16
CA GLY A 16 -0.40 -16.74 8.36
C GLY A 16 -1.54 -16.27 7.47
N SER A 17 -1.89 -15.00 7.64
CA SER A 17 -3.03 -14.36 6.97
C SER A 17 -2.61 -13.04 6.31
N PRO A 18 -1.77 -13.08 5.23
CA PRO A 18 -1.51 -11.90 4.44
C PRO A 18 -2.81 -11.21 4.02
N THR A 19 -2.94 -9.93 4.32
CA THR A 19 -4.19 -9.18 4.20
C THR A 19 -3.93 -7.79 3.65
N VAL A 20 -4.86 -7.29 2.86
CA VAL A 20 -4.75 -6.01 2.16
C VAL A 20 -5.98 -5.16 2.43
N TRP A 21 -5.73 -3.88 2.76
CA TRP A 21 -6.73 -2.83 2.84
C TRP A 21 -6.30 -1.61 2.02
N VAL A 22 -7.27 -0.76 1.70
CA VAL A 22 -7.05 0.61 1.20
C VAL A 22 -7.49 1.58 2.30
N GLU A 23 -6.65 2.52 2.66
CA GLU A 23 -7.02 3.65 3.52
C GLU A 23 -7.77 4.68 2.68
N GLU A 24 -9.00 5.06 3.05
CA GLU A 24 -9.87 5.82 2.14
C GLU A 24 -9.54 7.33 2.03
N GLU A 25 -8.83 7.90 2.99
CA GLU A 25 -8.48 9.33 3.05
C GLU A 25 -7.17 9.65 2.32
N SER A 26 -6.18 8.77 2.35
CA SER A 26 -4.87 8.90 1.71
C SER A 26 -4.73 8.04 0.46
N ALA A 27 -5.65 7.10 0.23
CA ALA A 27 -5.57 6.04 -0.78
C ALA A 27 -4.39 5.07 -0.59
N ASP A 28 -3.74 5.08 0.57
CA ASP A 28 -2.60 4.22 0.83
C ASP A 28 -3.01 2.74 0.89
N LEU A 29 -2.14 1.89 0.36
CA LEU A 29 -2.27 0.44 0.49
C LEU A 29 -1.69 -0.01 1.83
N ILE A 30 -2.50 -0.67 2.64
CA ILE A 30 -2.09 -1.20 3.95
C ILE A 30 -1.96 -2.72 3.85
N PHE A 31 -0.80 -3.23 4.29
CA PHE A 31 -0.45 -4.64 4.17
C PHE A 31 -0.16 -5.27 5.54
N GLN A 32 -0.80 -6.41 5.79
CA GLN A 32 -0.33 -7.41 6.73
C GLN A 32 0.36 -8.53 5.95
N GLY A 33 1.55 -8.95 6.38
CA GLY A 33 2.28 -10.04 5.74
C GLY A 33 3.34 -10.64 6.66
N VAL A 34 4.18 -11.51 6.10
CA VAL A 34 5.27 -12.16 6.83
C VAL A 34 6.53 -11.30 6.70
N THR A 35 7.16 -10.93 7.82
CA THR A 35 8.45 -10.23 7.81
C THR A 35 9.50 -11.07 7.09
N ALA A 36 10.35 -10.43 6.29
CA ALA A 36 11.45 -11.12 5.63
C ALA A 36 12.39 -11.78 6.64
N GLU A 37 12.79 -13.01 6.34
CA GLU A 37 13.86 -13.69 7.05
C GLU A 37 15.20 -12.96 6.87
N GLU A 38 16.15 -13.24 7.76
CA GLU A 38 17.43 -12.54 7.82
C GLU A 38 18.21 -12.59 6.50
N ALA A 39 18.26 -13.76 5.84
CA ALA A 39 18.96 -13.92 4.56
C ALA A 39 18.37 -13.02 3.46
N LEU A 40 17.04 -12.96 3.37
CA LEU A 40 16.34 -12.09 2.42
C LEU A 40 16.58 -10.61 2.76
N ARG A 41 16.51 -10.26 4.05
CA ARG A 41 16.75 -8.89 4.50
C ARG A 41 18.18 -8.43 4.23
N MET A 42 19.19 -9.25 4.54
CA MET A 42 20.60 -8.95 4.23
C MET A 42 20.83 -8.73 2.74
N LYS A 43 20.18 -9.54 1.88
CA LYS A 43 20.28 -9.37 0.43
C LYS A 43 19.71 -8.02 -0.02
N ILE A 44 18.55 -7.63 0.52
CA ILE A 44 17.92 -6.34 0.18
C ILE A 44 18.76 -5.18 0.72
N ASP A 45 19.20 -5.26 1.97
CA ASP A 45 20.00 -4.24 2.63
C ASP A 45 21.37 -4.05 1.97
N GLY A 46 21.99 -5.12 1.48
CA GLY A 46 23.32 -5.07 0.86
C GLY A 46 23.33 -4.70 -0.63
N THR A 47 22.16 -4.58 -1.27
CA THR A 47 22.07 -4.36 -2.72
C THR A 47 21.72 -2.90 -3.03
N GLN A 48 22.50 -2.29 -3.92
CA GLN A 48 22.09 -1.03 -4.55
C GLN A 48 21.07 -1.31 -5.66
N TRP A 49 19.80 -1.06 -5.39
CA TRP A 49 18.70 -1.31 -6.34
C TRP A 49 18.57 -0.22 -7.41
N VAL A 50 18.96 1.02 -7.07
CA VAL A 50 18.89 2.18 -7.97
C VAL A 50 20.26 2.88 -7.96
N PRO A 51 20.89 3.09 -9.13
CA PRO A 51 22.15 3.83 -9.21
C PRO A 51 22.06 5.20 -8.55
N GLY A 52 23.04 5.54 -7.71
CA GLY A 52 23.08 6.81 -6.99
C GLY A 52 22.31 6.82 -5.65
N HIS A 53 21.62 5.73 -5.29
CA HIS A 53 20.98 5.58 -3.98
C HIS A 53 21.82 4.69 -3.05
N ALA A 54 21.85 5.02 -1.76
CA ALA A 54 22.54 4.20 -0.76
C ALA A 54 21.83 2.83 -0.60
N PRO A 55 22.58 1.73 -0.45
CA PRO A 55 22.02 0.45 -0.05
C PRO A 55 21.54 0.50 1.41
N GLY A 56 20.54 -0.32 1.75
CA GLY A 56 19.99 -0.45 3.10
C GLY A 56 18.52 -0.04 3.20
N VAL A 57 17.74 -0.76 4.01
CA VAL A 57 16.37 -0.38 4.40
C VAL A 57 16.44 0.57 5.61
N PRO A 58 15.83 1.77 5.52
CA PRO A 58 15.73 2.71 6.64
C PRO A 58 15.09 2.10 7.90
N ALA A 59 15.45 2.62 9.08
CA ALA A 59 14.98 2.06 10.36
C ALA A 59 13.46 2.10 10.56
N HIS A 60 12.74 2.96 9.84
CA HIS A 60 11.29 3.07 9.89
C HIS A 60 10.58 2.29 8.77
N GLU A 61 11.34 1.59 7.93
CA GLU A 61 10.84 0.74 6.86
C GLU A 61 11.10 -0.74 7.19
N THR A 62 10.35 -1.64 6.54
CA THR A 62 10.53 -3.08 6.72
C THR A 62 10.31 -3.82 5.41
N VAL A 63 10.94 -4.99 5.29
CA VAL A 63 10.71 -5.88 4.16
C VAL A 63 9.62 -6.88 4.53
N ILE A 64 8.51 -6.83 3.80
CA ILE A 64 7.38 -7.75 3.97
C ILE A 64 7.32 -8.67 2.75
N ARG A 65 7.31 -9.99 2.99
CA ARG A 65 7.10 -11.00 1.96
C ARG A 65 5.61 -11.19 1.75
N ILE A 66 5.16 -10.94 0.52
CA ILE A 66 3.78 -11.21 0.09
C ILE A 66 3.78 -12.40 -0.89
N PRO A 67 3.05 -13.49 -0.60
CA PRO A 67 3.00 -14.65 -1.48
C PRO A 67 2.42 -14.31 -2.87
N ALA A 68 2.96 -14.93 -3.94
CA ALA A 68 2.52 -14.67 -5.32
C ALA A 68 1.02 -14.91 -5.57
N ARG A 69 0.39 -15.82 -4.81
CA ARG A 69 -1.06 -16.06 -4.86
C ARG A 69 -1.91 -14.86 -4.43
N MET A 70 -1.33 -13.89 -3.73
CA MET A 70 -2.00 -12.63 -3.40
C MET A 70 -2.13 -11.68 -4.59
N VAL A 71 -1.39 -11.88 -5.69
CA VAL A 71 -1.34 -10.95 -6.83
C VAL A 71 -2.73 -10.54 -7.34
N PRO A 72 -3.73 -11.43 -7.50
CA PRO A 72 -5.07 -10.99 -7.90
C PRO A 72 -5.75 -10.05 -6.89
N ILE A 73 -5.50 -10.22 -5.60
CA ILE A 73 -6.01 -9.33 -4.52
C ILE A 73 -5.26 -8.00 -4.55
N LEU A 74 -3.93 -8.03 -4.75
CA LEU A 74 -3.11 -6.82 -4.88
C LEU A 74 -3.56 -5.94 -6.05
N ARG A 75 -3.88 -6.53 -7.20
CA ARG A 75 -4.42 -5.80 -8.36
C ARG A 75 -5.72 -5.09 -8.03
N LYS A 76 -6.65 -5.76 -7.36
CA LYS A 76 -7.90 -5.14 -6.89
C LYS A 76 -7.64 -3.99 -5.92
N ALA A 77 -6.62 -4.11 -5.07
CA ALA A 77 -6.25 -3.06 -4.14
C ALA A 77 -5.70 -1.84 -4.88
N CYS A 78 -4.82 -2.04 -5.87
CA CYS A 78 -4.35 -0.99 -6.76
C CYS A 78 -5.51 -0.27 -7.46
N ASP A 79 -6.42 -1.02 -8.09
CA ASP A 79 -7.58 -0.45 -8.78
C ASP A 79 -8.43 0.43 -7.84
N GLU A 80 -8.57 0.02 -6.58
CA GLU A 80 -9.39 0.76 -5.62
C GLU A 80 -8.66 1.96 -4.99
N ALA A 81 -7.35 1.88 -4.80
CA ALA A 81 -6.51 3.02 -4.43
C ALA A 81 -6.54 4.10 -5.53
N GLU A 82 -6.38 3.71 -6.80
CA GLU A 82 -6.48 4.63 -7.93
C GLU A 82 -7.86 5.33 -7.98
N ARG A 83 -8.93 4.59 -7.74
CA ARG A 83 -10.28 5.19 -7.64
C ARG A 83 -10.43 6.12 -6.44
N ALA A 84 -9.81 5.80 -5.31
CA ALA A 84 -9.82 6.66 -4.13
C ALA A 84 -9.11 7.99 -4.43
N GLU A 85 -7.94 7.96 -5.06
CA GLU A 85 -7.24 9.17 -5.51
C GLU A 85 -8.09 10.04 -6.44
N LEU A 86 -8.76 9.44 -7.42
CA LEU A 86 -9.65 10.19 -8.32
C LEU A 86 -10.82 10.86 -7.58
N ARG A 87 -11.40 10.17 -6.59
CA ARG A 87 -12.45 10.75 -5.73
C ARG A 87 -11.93 11.91 -4.89
N ARG A 88 -10.71 11.81 -4.36
CA ARG A 88 -10.05 12.87 -3.59
C ARG A 88 -9.80 14.10 -4.45
N ALA A 89 -9.24 13.91 -5.64
CA ALA A 89 -9.00 15.00 -6.58
C ALA A 89 -10.31 15.72 -6.97
N ALA A 90 -11.37 14.96 -7.30
CA ALA A 90 -12.67 15.54 -7.63
C ALA A 90 -13.34 16.26 -6.45
N GLY A 91 -13.17 15.76 -5.22
CA GLY A 91 -13.66 16.41 -4.01
C GLY A 91 -12.92 17.72 -3.69
N ALA A 92 -11.61 17.78 -3.97
CA ALA A 92 -10.81 18.98 -3.80
C ALA A 92 -11.22 20.09 -4.80
N ASP A 93 -11.51 19.73 -6.06
CA ASP A 93 -11.97 20.70 -7.08
C ASP A 93 -13.35 21.29 -6.73
N ALA A 94 -14.24 20.52 -6.09
CA ALA A 94 -15.56 20.98 -5.69
C ALA A 94 -15.51 22.02 -4.54
N ASP A 95 -14.53 21.91 -3.64
CA ASP A 95 -14.37 22.81 -2.49
C ASP A 95 -13.75 24.17 -2.88
N VAL A 96 -13.02 24.22 -4.00
CA VAL A 96 -12.41 25.46 -4.53
C VAL A 96 -13.44 26.38 -5.22
N SER A 97 -14.58 25.85 -5.67
CA SER A 97 -15.57 26.60 -6.45
C SER A 97 -16.69 27.25 -5.63
N GLY A 98 -16.45 27.57 -4.34
CA GLY A 98 -17.40 28.27 -3.48
C GLY A 98 -17.94 29.58 -4.12
N PRO A 99 -19.20 29.98 -3.85
CA PRO A 99 -19.84 31.07 -4.58
C PRO A 99 -19.07 32.39 -4.39
N PRO A 100 -19.02 33.26 -5.42
CA PRO A 100 -18.42 34.58 -5.24
C PRO A 100 -19.22 35.30 -4.15
N GLY A 101 -18.54 35.78 -3.12
CA GLY A 101 -19.17 36.56 -2.07
C GLY A 101 -19.81 37.81 -2.67
N ASP A 102 -21.13 37.92 -2.53
CA ASP A 102 -21.87 39.13 -2.88
C ASP A 102 -21.45 40.24 -1.90
N ALA A 103 -20.78 41.26 -2.44
CA ALA A 103 -20.40 42.49 -1.76
C ALA A 103 -21.30 43.65 -2.20
#